data_AF-A0A183D127-F1
#
_entry.id   AF-A0A183D127-F1
#
_cell.length_a   1.000
_cell.length_b   1.000
_cell.length_c   1.000
_cell.angle_alpha   90.00
_cell.angle_beta   90.00
_cell.angle_gamma   90.00
#
_symmetry.space_group_name_H-M   'P 1'
#
loop_
_entity.id
_entity.type
_entity.pdbx_description
1 polymer ?
#
loop_
_entity_poly.entity_id
_entity_poly.type
_entity_poly.pdbx_seq_one_letter_code
_entity_poly.pdbx_strand_id
1 'polypeptide(L)'
;MEGSVNREEGTAISGQAIIEAYHSGDVDGAITYGKICKAVDLLSRWQPKAACEFLLQFVDIAYLLDHRCKELVLKFAVCFHVSCDCYSKLRTTIELYIAAVP
;
A
#
# COMPACT_ATOMS: atom_id res chain seq x y z
N MET A 1 33.54 -28.87 -4.50
CA MET A 1 33.44 -27.40 -4.45
C MET A 1 32.09 -27.06 -5.06
N GLU A 2 31.04 -27.21 -4.28
CA GLU A 2 29.66 -26.95 -4.70
C GLU A 2 29.19 -25.74 -3.91
N GLY A 3 29.33 -24.57 -4.52
CA GLY A 3 28.76 -23.33 -4.02
C GLY A 3 27.28 -23.31 -4.41
N SER A 4 26.43 -23.78 -3.51
CA SER A 4 24.98 -23.59 -3.63
C SER A 4 24.69 -22.09 -3.54
N VAL A 5 24.39 -21.48 -4.69
CA VAL A 5 23.76 -20.16 -4.76
C VAL A 5 22.42 -20.30 -4.04
N ASN A 6 22.33 -19.77 -2.82
CA ASN A 6 21.06 -19.55 -2.15
C ASN A 6 20.27 -18.59 -3.03
N ARG A 7 19.33 -19.14 -3.80
CA ARG A 7 18.26 -18.37 -4.41
C ARG A 7 17.43 -17.86 -3.24
N GLU A 8 17.62 -16.61 -2.85
CA GLU A 8 16.69 -15.95 -1.94
C GLU A 8 15.32 -16.02 -2.59
N GLU A 9 14.47 -16.94 -2.11
CA GLU A 9 13.05 -16.88 -2.32
C GLU A 9 12.63 -15.51 -1.83
N GLY A 10 12.34 -14.60 -2.77
CA GLY A 10 11.98 -13.23 -2.44
C GLY A 10 10.80 -13.25 -1.50
N THR A 11 11.08 -13.08 -0.21
CA THR A 11 10.08 -13.07 0.85
C THR A 11 9.06 -12.02 0.44
N ALA A 12 7.80 -12.41 0.26
CA ALA A 12 6.76 -11.47 -0.12
C ALA A 12 6.72 -10.36 0.94
N ILE A 13 7.17 -9.16 0.57
CA ILE A 13 7.24 -8.01 1.47
C ILE A 13 5.81 -7.52 1.66
N SER A 14 5.33 -7.53 2.90
CA SER A 14 3.97 -7.07 3.23
C SER A 14 3.86 -5.56 3.11
N GLY A 15 2.65 -5.05 2.90
CA GLY A 15 2.38 -3.60 2.97
C GLY A 15 2.86 -2.99 4.29
N GLN A 16 2.69 -3.70 5.41
CA GLN A 16 3.14 -3.27 6.73
C GLN A 16 4.64 -2.98 6.76
N ALA A 17 5.46 -3.93 6.32
CA ALA A 17 6.92 -3.81 6.34
C ALA A 17 7.40 -2.62 5.50
N ILE A 18 6.69 -2.32 4.40
CA ILE A 18 7.02 -1.20 3.53
C ILE A 18 6.70 0.13 4.21
N ILE A 19 5.55 0.25 4.89
CA ILE A 19 5.19 1.46 5.63
C ILE A 19 6.12 1.67 6.82
N GLU A 20 6.47 0.61 7.56
CA GLU A 20 7.42 0.69 8.68
C GLU A 20 8.83 1.11 8.23
N ALA A 21 9.33 0.56 7.13
CA ALA A 21 10.62 0.96 6.55
C ALA A 21 10.59 2.41 6.03
N TYR A 22 9.50 2.82 5.38
CA TYR A 22 9.32 4.22 4.99
C TYR A 22 9.33 5.15 6.23
N HIS A 23 8.68 4.73 7.31
CA HIS A 23 8.60 5.49 8.55
C HIS A 23 9.92 5.60 9.32
N SER A 24 10.81 4.61 9.21
CA SER A 24 12.14 4.64 9.82
C SER A 24 13.12 5.54 9.06
N GLY A 25 12.76 6.02 7.87
CA GLY A 25 13.64 6.79 6.99
C GLY A 25 14.58 5.91 6.16
N ASP A 26 14.30 4.60 6.07
CA ASP A 26 15.05 3.70 5.23
C ASP A 26 14.91 4.07 3.73
N VAL A 27 16.03 4.06 3.01
CA VAL A 27 16.08 4.48 1.61
C VAL A 27 15.32 3.49 0.73
N ASP A 28 15.46 2.19 0.98
CA ASP A 28 14.74 1.16 0.23
C ASP A 28 13.24 1.18 0.56
N GLY A 29 12.89 1.49 1.81
CA GLY A 29 11.53 1.79 2.26
C GLY A 29 10.90 2.95 1.49
N ALA A 30 11.60 4.08 1.36
CA ALA A 30 11.14 5.24 0.60
C ALA A 30 10.97 4.94 -0.91
N ILE A 31 11.94 4.23 -1.51
CA ILE A 31 11.86 3.80 -2.91
C ILE A 31 10.66 2.87 -3.12
N THR A 32 10.43 1.93 -2.21
CA THR A 32 9.36 0.94 -2.31
C THR A 32 7.99 1.58 -2.07
N TYR A 33 7.87 2.49 -1.10
CA TYR A 33 6.68 3.32 -0.92
C TYR A 33 6.32 4.07 -2.21
N GLY A 34 7.30 4.71 -2.86
CA GLY A 34 7.07 5.36 -4.15
C GLY A 34 6.60 4.41 -5.26
N LYS A 35 7.08 3.16 -5.29
CA LYS A 35 6.60 2.13 -6.22
C LYS A 35 5.14 1.75 -5.92
N ILE A 36 4.74 1.64 -4.65
CA ILE A 36 3.36 1.39 -4.25
C ILE A 36 2.45 2.53 -4.73
N CYS A 37 2.82 3.79 -4.46
CA CYS A 37 2.05 4.94 -4.92
C CYS A 37 1.81 4.88 -6.45
N LYS A 38 2.84 4.53 -7.23
CA LYS A 38 2.69 4.33 -8.68
C LYS A 38 1.84 3.13 -9.05
N ALA A 39 1.87 2.04 -8.27
CA ALA A 39 1.02 0.88 -8.49
C ALA A 39 -0.47 1.23 -8.32
N VAL A 40 -0.81 2.10 -7.35
CA VAL A 40 -2.18 2.60 -7.15
C VAL A 40 -2.70 3.30 -8.41
N ASP A 41 -1.88 4.11 -9.07
CA ASP A 41 -2.26 4.79 -10.31
C ASP A 41 -2.63 3.82 -11.46
N LEU A 42 -2.17 2.57 -11.37
CA LEU A 42 -2.40 1.53 -12.38
C LEU A 42 -3.57 0.60 -12.04
N LEU A 43 -4.20 0.72 -10.86
CA LEU A 43 -5.24 -0.22 -10.41
C LEU A 43 -6.45 -0.30 -11.33
N SER A 44 -6.79 0.78 -12.04
CA SER A 44 -7.87 0.80 -13.03
C SER A 44 -7.65 -0.18 -14.20
N ARG A 45 -6.40 -0.61 -14.41
CA ARG A 45 -5.99 -1.55 -15.46
C ARG A 45 -5.85 -2.98 -14.96
N TRP A 46 -5.98 -3.21 -13.66
CA TRP A 46 -5.80 -4.51 -13.05
C TRP A 46 -7.11 -5.30 -13.10
N GLN A 47 -7.00 -6.63 -12.96
CA GLN A 47 -8.17 -7.46 -12.72
C GLN A 47 -8.83 -7.01 -11.40
N PRO A 48 -10.17 -6.85 -11.34
CA PRO A 48 -10.84 -6.32 -10.16
C PRO A 48 -10.46 -7.05 -8.87
N LYS A 49 -10.41 -8.39 -8.90
CA LYS A 49 -10.02 -9.20 -7.75
C LYS A 49 -8.62 -8.85 -7.24
N ALA A 50 -7.63 -8.73 -8.13
CA ALA A 50 -6.25 -8.40 -7.76
C ALA A 50 -6.13 -6.98 -7.21
N ALA A 51 -6.87 -6.03 -7.78
CA ALA A 51 -6.93 -4.66 -7.25
C ALA A 51 -7.50 -4.64 -5.83
N CYS A 52 -8.58 -5.39 -5.57
CA CYS A 52 -9.20 -5.46 -4.24
C CYS A 52 -8.28 -6.18 -3.23
N GLU A 53 -7.62 -7.28 -3.61
CA GLU A 53 -6.65 -7.97 -2.77
C GLU A 53 -5.46 -7.08 -2.41
N PHE A 54 -4.95 -6.28 -3.35
CA PHE A 54 -3.91 -5.30 -3.10
C PHE A 54 -4.36 -4.22 -2.11
N LEU A 55 -5.54 -3.63 -2.33
CA LEU A 55 -6.08 -2.59 -1.45
C LEU A 55 -6.35 -3.07 -0.03
N LEU A 56 -6.82 -4.32 0.13
CA LEU A 56 -7.09 -4.91 1.44
C LEU A 56 -5.84 -4.98 2.32
N GLN A 57 -4.65 -5.17 1.74
CA GLN A 57 -3.39 -5.17 2.51
C GLN A 57 -3.14 -3.84 3.23
N PHE A 58 -3.69 -2.73 2.74
CA PHE A 58 -3.55 -1.41 3.33
C PHE A 58 -4.65 -1.09 4.35
N VAL A 59 -5.80 -1.76 4.26
CA VAL A 59 -6.90 -1.60 5.23
C VAL A 59 -6.47 -2.11 6.60
N ASP A 60 -5.82 -3.27 6.65
CA ASP A 60 -5.42 -3.89 7.92
C ASP A 60 -4.29 -3.11 8.63
N ILE A 61 -3.55 -2.29 7.88
CA ILE A 61 -2.46 -1.45 8.39
C ILE A 61 -2.80 0.04 8.38
N ALA A 62 -4.09 0.38 8.23
CA ALA A 62 -4.59 1.75 8.20
C ALA A 62 -4.03 2.65 9.32
N TYR A 63 -3.86 2.09 10.52
CA TYR A 63 -3.34 2.78 11.70
C TYR A 63 -1.87 3.22 11.56
N LEU A 64 -1.13 2.66 10.59
CA LEU A 64 0.24 3.06 10.27
C LEU A 64 0.29 4.17 9.21
N LEU A 65 -0.82 4.54 8.56
CA LEU A 65 -0.81 5.59 7.55
C LEU A 65 -0.90 6.96 8.22
N ASP A 66 0.24 7.56 8.54
CA ASP A 66 0.33 8.91 9.14
C ASP A 66 0.44 10.03 8.08
N HIS A 67 0.59 11.29 8.51
CA HIS A 67 0.70 12.46 7.63
C HIS A 67 1.74 12.32 6.49
N ARG A 68 2.79 11.51 6.67
CA ARG A 68 3.82 11.22 5.66
C ARG A 68 3.31 10.31 4.55
N CYS A 69 2.25 9.56 4.80
CA CYS A 69 1.60 8.67 3.84
C CYS A 69 0.52 9.37 2.98
N LYS A 70 0.41 10.71 3.05
CA LYS A 70 -0.63 11.51 2.39
C LYS A 70 -0.81 11.19 0.90
N GLU A 71 0.27 10.97 0.15
CA GLU A 71 0.18 10.65 -1.27
C GLU A 71 -0.59 9.35 -1.51
N LEU A 72 -0.21 8.28 -0.81
CA LEU A 72 -0.85 6.97 -0.93
C LEU A 72 -2.33 7.05 -0.56
N VAL A 73 -2.66 7.74 0.54
CA VAL A 73 -4.05 7.90 1.01
C VAL A 73 -4.89 8.67 -0.01
N LEU A 74 -4.35 9.77 -0.58
CA LEU A 74 -5.04 10.53 -1.62
C LEU A 74 -5.28 9.69 -2.88
N LYS A 75 -4.32 8.86 -3.28
CA LYS A 75 -4.48 8.00 -4.45
C LYS A 75 -5.56 6.95 -4.23
N PHE A 76 -5.63 6.33 -3.04
CA PHE A 76 -6.74 5.44 -2.71
C PHE A 76 -8.10 6.13 -2.79
N ALA A 77 -8.17 7.40 -2.35
CA ALA A 77 -9.38 8.21 -2.43
C ALA A 77 -9.78 8.57 -3.86
N VAL A 78 -8.88 8.52 -4.84
CA VAL A 78 -9.25 8.75 -6.25
C VAL A 78 -9.69 7.45 -6.93
N CYS A 79 -9.26 6.29 -6.42
CA CYS A 79 -9.60 4.99 -6.98
C CYS A 79 -11.06 4.51 -6.75
N PHE A 80 -11.93 5.31 -6.10
CA PHE A 80 -13.34 4.97 -5.80
C PHE A 80 -14.20 4.47 -6.98
N HIS A 81 -13.76 4.62 -8.23
CA HIS A 81 -14.42 4.05 -9.40
C HIS A 81 -14.25 2.53 -9.57
N VAL A 82 -13.34 1.89 -8.82
CA VAL A 82 -13.22 0.43 -8.83
C VAL A 82 -14.34 -0.15 -7.95
N SER A 83 -15.45 -0.56 -8.57
CA SER A 83 -16.61 -1.17 -7.90
C SER A 83 -16.23 -2.50 -7.23
N CYS A 84 -15.76 -2.46 -5.98
CA CYS A 84 -15.74 -3.66 -5.14
C CYS A 84 -16.05 -3.37 -3.67
N ASP A 85 -16.71 -4.34 -3.02
CA ASP A 85 -17.24 -4.24 -1.66
C ASP A 85 -16.18 -3.93 -0.59
N CYS A 86 -14.89 -4.19 -0.87
CA CYS A 86 -13.79 -3.85 0.03
C CYS A 86 -13.52 -2.34 0.17
N TYR A 87 -14.05 -1.52 -0.74
CA TYR A 87 -13.96 -0.06 -0.65
C TYR A 87 -14.66 0.51 0.57
N SER A 88 -15.68 -0.16 1.12
CA SER A 88 -16.41 0.34 2.30
C SER A 88 -15.50 0.53 3.52
N LYS A 89 -14.60 -0.44 3.79
CA LYS A 89 -13.63 -0.36 4.89
C LYS A 89 -12.50 0.63 4.61
N LEU A 90 -11.96 0.60 3.39
CA LEU A 90 -10.91 1.53 2.98
C LEU A 90 -11.41 2.98 3.01
N ARG A 91 -12.66 3.21 2.62
CA ARG A 91 -13.33 4.51 2.67
C ARG A 91 -13.40 5.05 4.08
N THR A 92 -13.84 4.26 5.06
CA THR A 92 -13.88 4.70 6.47
C THR A 92 -12.50 5.09 6.97
N THR A 93 -11.46 4.30 6.63
CA THR A 93 -10.07 4.62 6.96
C THR A 93 -9.62 5.95 6.36
N ILE A 94 -9.89 6.16 5.07
CA ILE A 94 -9.52 7.38 4.36
C ILE A 94 -10.27 8.59 4.93
N GLU A 95 -11.57 8.45 5.20
CA GLU A 95 -12.40 9.51 5.79
C GLU A 95 -11.92 9.90 7.19
N LEU A 96 -11.54 8.91 8.02
CA LEU A 96 -10.94 9.16 9.33
C LEU A 96 -9.57 9.83 9.22
N TYR A 97 -8.73 9.43 8.27
CA TYR A 97 -7.45 10.07 8.01
C TYR A 97 -7.64 11.54 7.58
N ILE A 98 -8.55 11.81 6.62
CA ILE A 98 -8.86 13.17 6.17
C ILE A 98 -9.40 14.01 7.32
N ALA A 99 -10.23 13.45 8.20
CA ALA A 99 -10.77 14.16 9.36
C ALA A 99 -9.71 14.40 10.46
N ALA A 100 -8.65 13.58 10.53
CA ALA A 100 -7.62 13.66 11.55
C ALA A 100 -6.40 14.52 11.16
N VAL A 101 -6.25 14.85 9.87
CA VAL A 101 -5.17 15.72 9.38
C VAL A 101 -5.68 17.17 9.29
N PRO A 102 -5.17 18.10 10.12
CA PRO A 102 -5.58 19.51 10.12
C PRO A 102 -5.19 20.29 8.85
#